data_AF-A0A975LEG7-F1
#
_entry.id   AF-A0A975LEG7-F1
#
_cell.length_a   1.000
_cell.length_b   1.000
_cell.length_c   1.000
_cell.angle_alpha   90.00
_cell.angle_beta   90.00
_cell.angle_gamma   90.00
#
_symmetry.space_group_name_H-M   'P 1'
#
loop_
_entity.id
_entity.type
_entity.pdbx_description
1 polymer ?
#
loop_
_entity_poly.entity_id
_entity_poly.type
_entity_poly.pdbx_seq_one_letter_code
_entity_poly.pdbx_strand_id
1 'polypeptide(L)'
;MSGKKYKSYNRIHKYSNPSDIEKGKIKKETESYKKYNNKIKKLGKRIVKNYEDLDDSILEMYEEYINEAEQEKRNAKGHKKRLKELEKRKDLN
;
A
#
# COMPACT_ATOMS: atom_id res chain seq x y z
N MET A 1 17.16 7.75 -1.26
CA MET A 1 17.09 7.79 -2.74
C MET A 1 18.40 8.41 -3.20
N SER A 2 19.11 7.86 -4.18
CA SER A 2 20.31 8.55 -4.70
C SER A 2 19.93 9.90 -5.32
N GLY A 3 20.87 10.85 -5.40
CA GLY A 3 20.63 12.17 -6.01
C GLY A 3 20.00 12.11 -7.41
N LYS A 4 20.43 11.14 -8.23
CA LYS A 4 19.84 10.87 -9.56
C LYS A 4 18.36 10.44 -9.49
N LYS A 5 18.01 9.58 -8.53
CA LYS A 5 16.63 9.12 -8.34
C LYS A 5 15.72 10.25 -7.89
N TYR A 6 16.19 11.17 -7.04
CA TYR A 6 15.42 12.35 -6.62
C TYR A 6 15.13 13.30 -7.78
N LYS A 7 16.13 13.59 -8.63
CA LYS A 7 15.93 14.40 -9.85
C LYS A 7 14.88 13.77 -10.78
N SER A 8 14.94 12.45 -10.97
CA SER A 8 13.93 11.71 -11.76
C SER A 8 12.53 11.79 -11.14
N TYR A 9 12.42 11.68 -9.81
CA TYR A 9 11.15 11.83 -9.10
C TYR A 9 10.54 13.22 -9.33
N ASN A 10 11.31 14.31 -9.12
CA ASN A 10 10.84 15.68 -9.32
C ASN A 10 10.48 15.99 -10.78
N ARG A 11 11.12 15.33 -11.75
CA ARG A 11 10.75 15.46 -13.17
C ARG A 11 9.32 14.97 -13.44
N ILE A 12 8.94 13.87 -12.80
CA ILE A 12 7.65 13.19 -13.01
C ILE A 12 6.58 13.75 -12.06
N HIS A 13 6.96 14.09 -10.84
CA HIS A 13 6.05 14.50 -9.76
C HIS A 13 6.20 15.99 -9.49
N LYS A 14 5.61 16.80 -10.38
CA LYS A 14 5.58 18.28 -10.29
C LYS A 14 4.50 18.75 -9.33
N TYR A 15 4.56 18.33 -8.07
CA TYR A 15 3.63 18.81 -7.04
C TYR A 15 4.19 20.03 -6.33
N SER A 16 3.32 20.98 -5.98
CA SER A 16 3.71 22.12 -5.15
C SER A 16 4.18 21.68 -3.76
N ASN A 17 3.53 20.65 -3.18
CA ASN A 17 3.90 20.06 -1.89
C ASN A 17 4.06 18.53 -1.98
N PRO A 18 5.21 18.02 -2.46
CA PRO A 18 5.41 16.58 -2.66
C PRO A 18 5.31 15.77 -1.36
N SER A 19 5.72 16.33 -0.22
CA SER A 19 5.61 15.67 1.09
C SER A 19 4.15 15.39 1.47
N ASP A 20 3.25 16.34 1.24
CA ASP A 20 1.83 16.19 1.59
C ASP A 20 1.15 15.18 0.67
N ILE A 21 1.54 15.15 -0.61
CA ILE A 21 1.09 14.12 -1.54
C ILE A 21 1.54 12.73 -1.09
N GLU A 22 2.81 12.56 -0.70
CA GLU A 22 3.27 11.26 -0.19
C GLU A 22 2.55 10.87 1.11
N LYS A 23 2.30 11.81 2.03
CA LYS A 23 1.49 11.57 3.24
C LYS A 23 0.07 11.10 2.89
N GLY A 24 -0.59 11.77 1.93
CA GLY A 24 -1.91 11.38 1.45
C GLY A 24 -1.93 9.98 0.85
N LYS A 25 -0.93 9.64 0.02
CA LYS A 25 -0.80 8.29 -0.56
C LYS A 25 -0.54 7.24 0.53
N ILE A 26 0.31 7.52 1.53
CA ILE A 26 0.52 6.60 2.67
C ILE A 26 -0.80 6.33 3.39
N LYS A 27 -1.59 7.38 3.68
CA LYS A 27 -2.88 7.24 4.34
C LYS A 27 -3.82 6.36 3.53
N LYS A 28 -3.98 6.68 2.24
CA LYS A 28 -4.82 5.92 1.30
C LYS A 28 -4.46 4.44 1.29
N GLU A 29 -3.20 4.09 1.05
CA GLU A 29 -2.84 2.66 0.90
C GLU A 29 -2.87 1.93 2.25
N THR A 30 -2.65 2.64 3.37
CA THR A 30 -2.84 2.06 4.70
C THR A 30 -4.32 1.75 4.99
N GLU A 31 -5.23 2.61 4.54
CA GLU A 31 -6.67 2.39 4.67
C GLU A 31 -7.14 1.25 3.75
N SER A 32 -6.67 1.20 2.50
CA SER A 32 -6.91 0.08 1.57
C SER A 32 -6.42 -1.24 2.15
N TYR A 33 -5.20 -1.27 2.71
CA TYR A 33 -4.65 -2.45 3.37
C TYR A 33 -5.55 -2.94 4.52
N LYS A 34 -6.03 -2.03 5.38
CA LYS A 34 -6.95 -2.38 6.47
C LYS A 34 -8.27 -2.95 5.93
N LYS A 35 -8.80 -2.38 4.85
CA LYS A 35 -10.01 -2.87 4.18
C LYS A 35 -9.83 -4.31 3.69
N TYR A 36 -8.75 -4.61 2.98
CA TYR A 36 -8.47 -5.97 2.51
C TYR A 36 -8.23 -6.93 3.66
N ASN A 37 -7.47 -6.55 4.69
CA ASN A 37 -7.30 -7.37 5.89
C ASN A 37 -8.62 -7.74 6.57
N ASN A 38 -9.59 -6.81 6.63
CA ASN A 38 -10.91 -7.10 7.17
C ASN A 38 -11.67 -8.10 6.30
N LYS A 39 -11.56 -7.99 4.97
CA LYS A 39 -12.14 -8.95 4.03
C LYS A 39 -11.50 -10.33 4.18
N ILE A 40 -10.17 -10.43 4.23
CA ILE A 40 -9.42 -11.67 4.49
C ILE A 40 -9.92 -12.32 5.78
N LYS A 41 -9.98 -11.58 6.90
CA LYS A 41 -10.46 -12.13 8.18
C LYS A 41 -11.89 -12.64 8.10
N LYS A 42 -12.79 -11.92 7.42
CA LYS A 42 -14.19 -12.33 7.26
C LYS A 42 -14.29 -13.58 6.41
N LEU A 43 -13.58 -13.62 5.29
CA LEU A 43 -13.61 -14.73 4.34
C LEU A 43 -12.92 -15.97 4.91
N GLY A 44 -11.77 -15.83 5.56
CA GLY A 44 -11.08 -16.92 6.26
C GLY A 44 -11.94 -17.56 7.35
N LYS A 45 -12.71 -16.77 8.12
CA LYS A 45 -13.70 -17.31 9.06
C LYS A 45 -14.81 -18.10 8.36
N ARG A 46 -15.25 -17.67 7.18
CA ARG A 46 -16.26 -18.38 6.38
C ARG A 46 -15.70 -19.69 5.84
N ILE A 47 -14.46 -19.68 5.35
CA ILE A 47 -13.73 -20.86 4.86
C ILE A 47 -13.66 -21.92 5.97
N VAL A 48 -13.14 -21.56 7.14
CA VAL A 48 -13.03 -22.50 8.28
C VAL A 48 -14.38 -23.07 8.71
N LYS A 49 -15.45 -22.27 8.67
CA LYS A 49 -16.78 -22.70 9.09
C LYS A 49 -17.49 -23.63 8.10
N ASN A 50 -17.15 -23.56 6.82
CA ASN A 50 -17.85 -24.29 5.75
C ASN A 50 -16.82 -25.04 4.88
N TYR A 51 -15.80 -25.63 5.51
CA TYR A 51 -14.67 -26.22 4.79
C TYR A 51 -15.07 -27.44 3.93
N GLU A 52 -16.16 -28.12 4.27
CA GLU A 52 -16.69 -29.28 3.52
C GLU A 52 -17.47 -28.85 2.26
N ASP A 53 -18.09 -27.68 2.29
CA ASP A 53 -18.91 -27.13 1.18
C ASP A 53 -18.18 -26.01 0.42
N LEU A 54 -16.85 -26.08 0.41
CA LEU A 54 -16.04 -24.96 -0.03
C LEU A 54 -15.90 -24.95 -1.55
N ASP A 55 -16.37 -23.87 -2.15
CA ASP A 55 -16.22 -23.60 -3.58
C ASP A 55 -14.84 -23.00 -3.87
N ASP A 56 -14.18 -23.48 -4.92
CA ASP A 56 -12.86 -23.01 -5.36
C ASP A 56 -12.85 -21.49 -5.62
N SER A 57 -13.97 -20.93 -6.08
CA SER A 57 -14.11 -19.48 -6.28
C SER A 57 -13.92 -18.67 -4.98
N ILE A 58 -14.21 -19.25 -3.81
CA ILE A 58 -14.02 -18.64 -2.51
C ILE A 58 -12.53 -18.60 -2.14
N LEU A 59 -11.77 -19.63 -2.52
CA LEU A 59 -10.33 -19.71 -2.31
C LEU A 59 -9.60 -18.71 -3.21
N GLU A 60 -9.96 -18.66 -4.49
CA GLU A 60 -9.39 -17.68 -5.44
C GLU A 60 -9.60 -16.24 -4.93
N MET A 61 -10.83 -15.90 -4.52
CA MET A 61 -11.14 -14.59 -3.96
C MET A 61 -10.37 -14.28 -2.67
N TYR A 62 -10.08 -15.31 -1.87
CA TYR A 62 -9.28 -15.18 -0.65
C TYR A 62 -7.82 -14.86 -0.97
N GLU A 63 -7.24 -15.56 -1.95
CA GLU A 63 -5.90 -15.28 -2.45
C GLU A 63 -5.79 -13.89 -3.09
N GLU A 64 -6.78 -13.48 -3.88
CA GLU A 64 -6.85 -12.13 -4.44
C GLU A 64 -6.79 -11.06 -3.33
N TYR A 65 -7.58 -11.22 -2.27
CA TYR A 65 -7.57 -10.26 -1.16
C TYR A 65 -6.22 -10.22 -0.44
N ILE A 66 -5.53 -11.35 -0.30
CA ILE A 66 -4.17 -11.40 0.25
C ILE A 66 -3.22 -10.62 -0.66
N ASN A 67 -3.22 -10.91 -1.96
CA ASN A 67 -2.34 -10.26 -2.93
C ASN A 67 -2.54 -8.74 -2.96
N GLU A 68 -3.79 -8.29 -2.95
CA GLU A 68 -4.16 -6.87 -2.87
C GLU A 68 -3.67 -6.23 -1.55
N ALA A 69 -3.87 -6.90 -0.40
CA ALA A 69 -3.37 -6.41 0.87
C ALA A 69 -1.84 -6.26 0.88
N GLU A 70 -1.12 -7.25 0.37
CA GLU A 70 0.33 -7.17 0.27
C GLU A 70 0.80 -6.05 -0.65
N GLN A 71 0.11 -5.86 -1.78
CA GLN A 71 0.42 -4.80 -2.72
C GLN A 71 0.29 -3.42 -2.06
N GLU A 72 -0.80 -3.17 -1.32
CA GLU A 72 -1.00 -1.90 -0.65
C GLU A 72 0.01 -1.66 0.48
N LYS A 73 0.39 -2.73 1.19
CA LYS A 73 1.49 -2.67 2.17
C LYS A 73 2.82 -2.30 1.51
N ARG A 74 3.13 -2.87 0.34
CA ARG A 74 4.35 -2.53 -0.44
C ARG A 74 4.29 -1.07 -0.92
N ASN A 75 3.15 -0.62 -1.44
CA ASN A 75 2.94 0.75 -1.88
C ASN A 75 3.18 1.74 -0.72
N ALA A 76 2.51 1.54 0.42
CA ALA A 76 2.65 2.39 1.61
C ALA A 76 4.11 2.47 2.08
N LYS A 77 4.85 1.35 2.06
CA LYS A 77 6.29 1.31 2.40
C LYS A 77 7.11 2.13 1.42
N GLY A 78 6.80 2.05 0.12
CA GLY A 78 7.41 2.88 -0.92
C GLY A 78 7.20 4.38 -0.69
N HIS A 79 5.97 4.78 -0.38
CA HIS A 79 5.64 6.18 -0.07
C HIS A 79 6.34 6.67 1.21
N LYS A 80 6.36 5.87 2.28
CA LYS A 80 7.11 6.19 3.51
C LYS A 80 8.59 6.43 3.25
N LYS A 81 9.21 5.61 2.40
CA LYS A 81 10.62 5.79 2.01
C LYS A 81 10.83 7.09 1.23
N ARG A 82 9.92 7.45 0.33
CA ARG A 82 9.99 8.73 -0.40
C ARG A 82 9.79 9.93 0.52
N LEU A 83 8.82 9.87 1.43
CA LEU A 83 8.55 10.94 2.40
C LEU A 83 9.78 11.23 3.26
N LYS A 84 10.40 10.19 3.85
CA LYS A 84 11.62 10.35 4.66
C LYS A 84 12.77 11.02 3.89
N GLU A 85 12.84 10.80 2.59
CA GLU A 85 13.87 11.40 1.73
C GLU A 85 13.54 12.84 1.34
N LEU A 86 12.25 13.17 1.17
CA LEU A 86 11.79 14.55 0.96
C LEU A 86 12.04 15.39 2.21
N GLU A 87 11.77 14.86 3.40
CA GLU A 87 12.02 15.53 4.68
C GLU A 87 13.51 15.80 4.88
N LYS A 88 14.38 14.78 4.74
CA LYS A 88 15.84 14.96 4.81
C LYS A 88 16.41 16.03 3.87
N ARG A 89 15.77 16.25 2.72
CA ARG A 89 16.23 17.26 1.75
C ARG A 89 15.66 18.64 2.01
N LYS A 90 14.51 18.74 2.69
CA LYS A 90 14.03 20.02 3.25
C LYS A 90 14.95 20.49 4.38
N ASP A 91 15.48 19.56 5.18
CA ASP A 91 16.39 19.90 6.29
C ASP A 91 17.81 20.33 5.82
N LEU A 92 18.14 20.12 4.54
CA LEU A 92 19.44 20.47 3.93
C LEU A 92 19.40 21.74 3.07
N ASN A 93 18.22 22.35 2.90
CA ASN A 93 17.98 23.57 2.13
C ASN A 93 17.50 24.68 3.06
#